data_AF-A0A401H5Q3-F1
#
_entry.id   AF-A0A401H5Q3-F1
#
_cell.length_a   1.000
_cell.length_b   1.000
_cell.length_c   1.000
_cell.angle_alpha   90.00
_cell.angle_beta   90.00
_cell.angle_gamma   90.00
#
_symmetry.space_group_name_H-M   'P 1'
#
loop_
_entity.id
_entity.type
_entity.pdbx_description
1 polymer ?
#
loop_
_entity_poly.entity_id
_entity_poly.type
_entity_poly.pdbx_seq_one_letter_code
_entity_poly.pdbx_strand_id
1 'polypeptide(L)'
;MFVVNRDRTGSPPLSNDESEETDELDNTDEESEETIHQPQSYTPVSDVEEGIKEVIEEEGKEEDKNEDEDNDEDEDEDDDEDEDEQSVPVQPSPVFQSRPSHGVIHRPKGLSTAATVSEHERSALTPDLTTPPPTHPPKRQHHKVFQMAQMSVGLRTGERGPLDNASGMLQASDDLHVVSQLPSPVSVVSNVISNSDVYCFLCQQGGDLVDCDRPNCGRAVCLHCIPDLQQWNMTEQMRFECLACATKRGGGAMQVYHGLYSVQSAEKPWVPLTKGLRILGKPEISQTARLDTSSLVLVHLRLRSLSEYGTIANLVEEYLRAYYVDCREFLNRLDVVFDLEGSEATEGHHLHMLNIVSKIRSYKPTCMLILIYTHSHDDTDDLFYSSHWVGTIDTFFKFVVCEDLMALSREVPTTFALLACGSVVSKAAPGEDLVTVCTRYKLPRVLAFTAPALSSISAAPFFFGFVRRVFIEGATVGDLLMSELLASSGPLGRHSRVILLEETTQDHVISRGDAMTGDLDKARRKRAWAESYKLTISEYIWDHPRISPYGNRVPMQCDTCLHLGTFVFFDRKGTSPQTHCYRCKHCHAEWSFEPPQDGRLLKEFNQGAWVKVIQQ
;
A
#
# COMPACT_ATOMS: atom_id res chain seq x y z
N MET A 1 6.78 -40.32 -36.03
CA MET A 1 7.11 -41.45 -36.93
C MET A 1 8.34 -42.12 -36.34
N PHE A 2 8.29 -43.46 -36.18
CA PHE A 2 9.26 -44.37 -35.55
C PHE A 2 9.27 -44.51 -34.02
N VAL A 3 8.44 -45.48 -33.62
CA VAL A 3 8.55 -46.41 -32.50
C VAL A 3 9.76 -47.34 -32.71
N VAL A 4 10.51 -47.69 -31.66
CA VAL A 4 11.04 -49.06 -31.46
C VAL A 4 11.09 -49.40 -29.96
N ASN A 5 10.20 -50.32 -29.57
CA ASN A 5 10.28 -51.16 -28.36
C ASN A 5 11.37 -52.22 -28.51
N ARG A 6 11.98 -52.66 -27.39
CA ARG A 6 12.17 -54.10 -27.17
C ARG A 6 12.41 -54.47 -25.70
N ASP A 7 11.42 -55.16 -25.15
CA ASP A 7 11.51 -56.04 -23.99
C ASP A 7 12.43 -57.27 -24.24
N ARG A 8 12.97 -57.82 -23.14
CA ARG A 8 13.02 -59.26 -22.79
C ARG A 8 13.76 -59.42 -21.44
N THR A 9 13.04 -59.66 -20.34
CA THR A 9 12.74 -60.98 -19.71
C THR A 9 13.95 -61.82 -19.33
N GLY A 10 14.10 -62.08 -18.02
CA GLY A 10 14.91 -63.18 -17.48
C GLY A 10 15.13 -63.11 -15.97
N SER A 11 14.29 -63.79 -15.20
CA SER A 11 14.52 -64.22 -13.79
C SER A 11 14.71 -65.75 -13.76
N PRO A 12 15.00 -66.41 -12.62
CA PRO A 12 16.02 -66.24 -11.57
C PRO A 12 16.87 -67.54 -11.41
N PRO A 13 17.65 -67.78 -10.32
CA PRO A 13 17.09 -68.46 -9.14
C PRO A 13 17.73 -68.13 -7.77
N LEU A 14 17.10 -68.75 -6.77
CA LEU A 14 17.17 -68.71 -5.29
C LEU A 14 18.48 -69.20 -4.63
N SER A 15 18.79 -68.64 -3.45
CA SER A 15 19.28 -69.32 -2.21
C SER A 15 19.50 -68.23 -1.12
N ASN A 16 18.63 -68.09 -0.11
CA ASN A 16 18.60 -68.74 1.23
C ASN A 16 19.70 -68.32 2.23
N ASP A 17 19.20 -68.07 3.46
CA ASP A 17 19.84 -68.05 4.80
C ASP A 17 20.71 -66.83 5.17
N GLU A 18 20.73 -66.29 6.40
CA GLU A 18 19.99 -66.41 7.68
C GLU A 18 20.52 -65.23 8.58
N SER A 19 20.02 -65.11 9.82
CA SER A 19 20.37 -64.16 10.91
C SER A 19 19.66 -62.80 10.85
N GLU A 20 18.55 -62.56 11.54
CA GLU A 20 18.37 -62.45 13.01
C GLU A 20 19.43 -61.58 13.68
N GLU A 21 19.06 -60.32 13.98
CA GLU A 21 19.27 -59.71 15.30
C GLU A 21 18.30 -58.53 15.46
N THR A 22 17.55 -58.61 16.55
CA THR A 22 16.52 -57.69 17.01
C THR A 22 17.12 -56.75 18.05
N ASP A 23 17.07 -55.44 17.82
CA ASP A 23 17.27 -54.45 18.87
C ASP A 23 15.94 -53.77 19.21
N GLU A 24 15.46 -54.12 20.40
CA GLU A 24 14.40 -53.47 21.13
C GLU A 24 14.88 -52.07 21.55
N LEU A 25 14.14 -51.01 21.19
CA LEU A 25 14.29 -49.71 21.81
C LEU A 25 12.97 -49.28 22.45
N ASP A 26 13.06 -49.10 23.76
CA ASP A 26 12.07 -48.62 24.71
C ASP A 26 11.34 -47.37 24.22
N ASN A 27 10.01 -47.49 24.16
CA ASN A 27 9.10 -46.34 24.18
C ASN A 27 8.82 -45.99 25.64
N THR A 28 9.46 -44.93 26.15
CA THR A 28 8.98 -44.24 27.35
C THR A 28 8.05 -43.12 26.93
N ASP A 29 6.75 -43.39 27.09
CA ASP A 29 5.66 -42.42 27.06
C ASP A 29 5.79 -41.49 28.28
N GLU A 30 6.24 -40.24 28.06
CA GLU A 30 6.05 -39.15 29.02
C GLU A 30 4.79 -38.37 28.63
N GLU A 31 3.68 -38.67 29.31
CA GLU A 31 2.46 -37.87 29.31
C GLU A 31 2.71 -36.53 30.02
N SER A 32 2.91 -35.46 29.26
CA SER A 32 2.82 -34.09 29.78
C SER A 32 1.38 -33.58 29.64
N GLU A 33 0.67 -33.50 30.77
CA GLU A 33 -0.62 -32.83 30.89
C GLU A 33 -0.48 -31.32 30.61
N GLU A 34 -0.71 -30.90 29.37
CA GLU A 34 -0.89 -29.49 29.04
C GLU A 34 -2.30 -29.03 29.42
N THR A 35 -2.35 -28.20 30.47
CA THR A 35 -3.57 -27.58 30.96
C THR A 35 -4.01 -26.48 29.99
N ILE A 36 -5.03 -26.78 29.18
CA ILE A 36 -5.66 -25.83 28.25
C ILE A 36 -6.41 -24.75 29.06
N HIS A 37 -5.84 -23.55 29.11
CA HIS A 37 -6.57 -22.36 29.55
C HIS A 37 -7.53 -21.90 28.45
N GLN A 38 -8.83 -22.07 28.66
CA GLN A 38 -9.87 -21.47 27.83
C GLN A 38 -9.79 -19.93 27.91
N PRO A 39 -9.82 -19.21 26.77
CA PRO A 39 -9.95 -17.76 26.77
C PRO A 39 -11.36 -17.37 27.24
N GLN A 40 -11.41 -16.59 28.32
CA GLN A 40 -12.64 -16.00 28.84
C GLN A 40 -13.25 -15.07 27.80
N SER A 41 -14.54 -15.27 27.54
CA SER A 41 -15.40 -14.44 26.70
C SER A 41 -15.43 -12.99 27.21
N TYR A 42 -15.12 -12.06 26.32
CA TYR A 42 -15.22 -10.62 26.57
C TYR A 42 -16.70 -10.20 26.53
N THR A 43 -17.25 -9.76 27.65
CA THR A 43 -18.53 -9.04 27.70
C THR A 43 -18.28 -7.54 27.45
N PRO A 44 -19.16 -6.83 26.71
CA PRO A 44 -19.01 -5.40 26.49
C PRO A 44 -19.32 -4.64 27.79
N VAL A 45 -18.42 -3.75 28.20
CA VAL A 45 -18.68 -2.77 29.27
C VAL A 45 -19.46 -1.62 28.65
N SER A 46 -20.69 -1.45 29.12
CA SER A 46 -21.54 -0.28 28.90
C SER A 46 -21.14 0.86 29.85
N ASP A 47 -21.23 2.08 29.31
CA ASP A 47 -21.51 3.35 29.98
C ASP A 47 -20.54 3.87 31.06
N VAL A 48 -19.67 4.79 30.65
CA VAL A 48 -19.12 5.83 31.52
C VAL A 48 -19.45 7.18 30.88
N GLU A 49 -20.44 7.87 31.47
CA GLU A 49 -20.69 9.29 31.27
C GLU A 49 -19.56 10.09 31.93
N GLU A 50 -18.71 10.72 31.14
CA GLU A 50 -17.82 11.80 31.62
C GLU A 50 -18.25 13.13 31.03
N GLY A 51 -18.75 13.99 31.93
CA GLY A 51 -19.19 15.35 31.64
C GLY A 51 -18.03 16.27 31.31
N ILE A 52 -18.07 16.86 30.12
CA ILE A 52 -17.22 17.98 29.71
C ILE A 52 -17.93 19.27 30.11
N LYS A 53 -17.36 19.98 31.08
CA LYS A 53 -17.72 21.37 31.39
C LYS A 53 -17.18 22.29 30.30
N GLU A 54 -18.08 22.90 29.56
CA GLU A 54 -17.82 24.06 28.71
C GLU A 54 -17.40 25.26 29.57
N VAL A 55 -16.30 25.91 29.17
CA VAL A 55 -15.94 27.26 29.61
C VAL A 55 -16.26 28.16 28.42
N ILE A 56 -17.41 28.82 28.50
CA ILE A 56 -17.80 29.93 27.63
C ILE A 56 -17.38 31.20 28.34
N GLU A 57 -16.39 31.91 27.80
CA GLU A 57 -16.14 33.31 28.16
C GLU A 57 -16.94 34.19 27.21
N GLU A 58 -17.91 34.89 27.79
CA GLU A 58 -18.65 36.00 27.20
C GLU A 58 -17.74 37.23 27.14
N GLU A 59 -17.56 37.82 25.96
CA GLU A 59 -17.37 39.27 25.85
C GLU A 59 -18.33 39.79 24.77
N GLY A 60 -19.13 40.77 25.16
CA GLY A 60 -20.28 41.25 24.40
C GLY A 60 -20.03 42.54 23.62
N LYS A 61 -20.93 42.73 22.66
CA LYS A 61 -21.63 43.96 22.21
C LYS A 61 -20.83 45.15 21.68
N GLU A 62 -21.12 45.50 20.42
CA GLU A 62 -21.74 46.76 19.92
C GLU A 62 -22.05 46.53 18.42
N GLU A 63 -23.31 46.31 18.00
CA GLU A 63 -24.31 47.28 17.50
C GLU A 63 -23.83 48.25 16.40
N ASP A 64 -24.26 48.01 15.15
CA ASP A 64 -24.89 48.96 14.20
C ASP A 64 -25.12 48.25 12.85
N LYS A 65 -26.36 47.89 12.48
CA LYS A 65 -27.35 48.66 11.70
C LYS A 65 -26.89 49.07 10.29
N ASN A 66 -27.57 48.52 9.29
CA ASN A 66 -28.09 49.08 8.02
C ASN A 66 -28.31 47.88 7.08
N GLU A 67 -29.54 47.39 6.93
CA GLU A 67 -30.57 47.86 5.98
C GLU A 67 -30.10 47.80 4.53
N ASP A 68 -30.73 46.85 3.81
CA ASP A 68 -31.27 46.90 2.46
C ASP A 68 -30.43 47.52 1.33
N GLU A 69 -30.24 46.77 0.24
CA GLU A 69 -30.98 47.01 -1.00
C GLU A 69 -30.52 46.03 -2.10
N ASP A 70 -31.53 45.40 -2.70
CA ASP A 70 -31.45 44.71 -3.98
C ASP A 70 -30.98 45.69 -5.07
N ASN A 71 -30.09 45.26 -5.96
CA ASN A 71 -30.04 45.86 -7.30
C ASN A 71 -29.58 44.83 -8.34
N ASP A 72 -30.56 44.33 -9.08
CA ASP A 72 -30.43 43.76 -10.41
C ASP A 72 -30.16 44.90 -11.39
N GLU A 73 -29.02 44.95 -12.07
CA GLU A 73 -28.92 45.66 -13.37
C GLU A 73 -28.02 44.86 -14.32
N ASP A 74 -28.68 44.34 -15.36
CA ASP A 74 -28.11 43.98 -16.65
C ASP A 74 -27.49 45.21 -17.31
N GLU A 75 -26.25 45.15 -17.79
CA GLU A 75 -25.82 45.93 -18.97
C GLU A 75 -24.81 45.11 -19.77
N ASP A 76 -25.28 44.67 -20.95
CA ASP A 76 -24.46 44.44 -22.13
C ASP A 76 -23.70 45.72 -22.48
N GLU A 77 -22.47 45.65 -22.98
CA GLU A 77 -22.04 46.43 -24.14
C GLU A 77 -20.67 45.95 -24.64
N ASP A 78 -20.67 45.67 -25.94
CA ASP A 78 -19.54 45.41 -26.83
C ASP A 78 -18.65 46.66 -26.99
N ASP A 79 -17.45 46.44 -27.55
CA ASP A 79 -16.68 47.32 -28.46
C ASP A 79 -15.19 47.36 -28.12
N ASP A 80 -14.45 46.47 -28.79
CA ASP A 80 -13.49 46.79 -29.86
C ASP A 80 -12.53 48.00 -29.72
N GLU A 81 -11.26 47.68 -30.05
CA GLU A 81 -10.29 48.54 -30.76
C GLU A 81 -9.78 49.79 -29.99
N ASP A 82 -8.53 50.24 -30.04
CA ASP A 82 -7.32 49.86 -30.73
C ASP A 82 -6.17 50.64 -30.07
N GLU A 83 -4.98 50.08 -30.20
CA GLU A 83 -3.70 50.71 -30.53
C GLU A 83 -3.30 52.11 -29.97
N ASP A 84 -2.11 52.06 -29.36
CA ASP A 84 -0.96 52.91 -29.70
C ASP A 84 -0.60 54.19 -28.91
N GLU A 85 0.61 54.04 -28.34
CA GLU A 85 1.75 54.94 -28.45
C GLU A 85 1.93 56.17 -27.54
N GLN A 86 3.02 56.07 -26.77
CA GLN A 86 4.11 57.04 -26.66
C GLN A 86 4.05 58.20 -25.64
N SER A 87 4.96 58.09 -24.66
CA SER A 87 6.00 59.08 -24.31
C SER A 87 5.64 60.31 -23.44
N VAL A 88 6.01 60.25 -22.14
CA VAL A 88 7.04 61.03 -21.38
C VAL A 88 7.25 62.53 -21.75
N PRO A 89 7.74 63.48 -20.88
CA PRO A 89 7.94 63.58 -19.40
C PRO A 89 7.30 64.87 -18.79
N VAL A 90 7.51 65.12 -17.49
CA VAL A 90 8.14 66.36 -16.92
C VAL A 90 7.78 66.51 -15.42
N GLN A 91 8.82 66.53 -14.58
CA GLN A 91 8.84 67.03 -13.19
C GLN A 91 9.09 68.55 -13.17
N PRO A 92 8.69 69.36 -12.15
CA PRO A 92 9.42 69.38 -10.87
C PRO A 92 8.64 69.74 -9.59
N SER A 93 9.23 69.37 -8.45
CA SER A 93 8.93 69.82 -7.07
C SER A 93 9.11 71.34 -6.87
N PRO A 94 8.68 71.94 -5.73
CA PRO A 94 9.66 72.21 -4.66
C PRO A 94 9.15 72.36 -3.19
N VAL A 95 10.02 71.97 -2.23
CA VAL A 95 10.54 72.75 -1.05
C VAL A 95 9.57 73.07 0.12
N PHE A 96 9.83 72.68 1.38
CA PHE A 96 10.69 73.36 2.40
C PHE A 96 11.02 72.34 3.54
N GLN A 97 12.27 71.98 3.87
CA GLN A 97 13.26 72.65 4.75
C GLN A 97 12.72 73.13 6.11
N SER A 98 13.23 72.64 7.25
CA SER A 98 14.47 73.19 7.84
C SER A 98 15.08 72.36 8.99
N ARG A 99 16.42 72.30 8.95
CA ARG A 99 17.45 71.98 9.97
C ARG A 99 17.62 73.17 10.97
N PRO A 100 18.53 73.22 12.00
CA PRO A 100 19.90 72.65 12.13
C PRO A 100 20.24 72.15 13.58
N SER A 101 21.45 71.76 14.06
CA SER A 101 22.87 72.03 13.77
C SER A 101 23.74 71.04 14.59
N HIS A 102 24.76 70.37 14.04
CA HIS A 102 26.23 70.65 14.05
C HIS A 102 27.09 69.99 15.15
N GLY A 103 28.13 69.28 14.69
CA GLY A 103 29.35 68.88 15.42
C GLY A 103 30.23 67.99 14.54
N VAL A 104 31.45 68.44 14.22
CA VAL A 104 32.33 67.97 13.11
C VAL A 104 33.73 67.59 13.65
N ILE A 105 34.50 66.80 12.86
CA ILE A 105 35.99 66.69 12.74
C ILE A 105 36.65 65.52 13.54
N HIS A 106 37.56 64.61 13.07
CA HIS A 106 38.27 64.25 11.81
C HIS A 106 38.76 62.76 11.85
N ARG A 107 38.74 62.07 10.67
CA ARG A 107 39.66 61.06 10.01
C ARG A 107 40.77 60.24 10.77
N PRO A 108 41.37 59.16 10.19
CA PRO A 108 41.18 58.52 8.87
C PRO A 108 41.17 56.96 8.78
N LYS A 109 40.74 56.52 7.59
CA LYS A 109 40.93 55.26 6.80
C LYS A 109 41.90 54.16 7.30
N GLY A 110 41.43 52.91 7.20
CA GLY A 110 42.24 51.71 6.99
C GLY A 110 41.40 50.62 6.31
N LEU A 111 41.90 50.10 5.18
CA LEU A 111 41.37 48.96 4.42
C LEU A 111 41.34 47.68 5.30
N SER A 112 40.37 46.79 5.08
CA SER A 112 40.58 45.37 5.34
C SER A 112 39.95 44.52 4.25
N THR A 113 40.82 43.80 3.56
CA THR A 113 40.55 42.74 2.59
C THR A 113 40.08 41.46 3.27
N ALA A 114 39.34 40.66 2.50
CA ALA A 114 38.89 39.31 2.79
C ALA A 114 40.04 38.35 3.13
N ALA A 115 39.77 37.39 4.01
CA ALA A 115 40.60 36.21 4.21
C ALA A 115 39.71 34.96 4.28
N THR A 116 39.83 34.14 3.24
CA THR A 116 39.54 32.71 3.18
C THR A 116 40.38 31.97 4.22
N VAL A 117 39.76 31.06 4.97
CA VAL A 117 40.45 30.15 5.89
C VAL A 117 40.58 28.79 5.22
N SER A 118 41.82 28.39 4.93
CA SER A 118 42.20 27.08 4.44
C SER A 118 42.48 26.13 5.59
N GLU A 119 42.01 24.89 5.46
CA GLU A 119 42.39 23.74 6.26
C GLU A 119 43.84 23.32 5.97
N HIS A 120 44.70 23.30 6.98
CA HIS A 120 45.65 22.22 7.25
C HIS A 120 46.41 22.45 8.56
N GLU A 121 46.95 21.33 9.08
CA GLU A 121 47.79 21.17 10.29
C GLU A 121 47.06 20.93 11.63
N ARG A 122 46.80 19.65 11.91
CA ARG A 122 46.95 19.09 13.26
C ARG A 122 47.87 17.88 13.21
N SER A 123 49.00 18.00 13.91
CA SER A 123 49.96 16.92 14.13
C SER A 123 49.82 16.37 15.54
N ALA A 124 49.77 15.05 15.61
CA ALA A 124 50.29 14.12 16.62
C ALA A 124 50.12 14.44 18.12
N LEU A 125 49.20 13.70 18.77
CA LEU A 125 49.43 13.10 20.09
C LEU A 125 48.83 11.69 20.10
N THR A 126 49.71 10.68 20.18
CA THR A 126 49.39 9.27 20.41
C THR A 126 49.03 9.02 21.88
N PRO A 127 47.96 8.27 22.19
CA PRO A 127 47.82 7.59 23.46
C PRO A 127 48.12 6.10 23.36
N ASP A 128 48.73 5.63 24.46
CA ASP A 128 49.26 4.31 24.75
C ASP A 128 48.18 3.20 24.74
N LEU A 129 48.51 2.08 24.09
CA LEU A 129 47.68 0.90 23.92
C LEU A 129 48.14 -0.17 24.91
N THR A 130 47.61 -0.19 26.14
CA THR A 130 47.67 -1.38 27.02
C THR A 130 46.61 -1.34 28.11
N THR A 131 45.34 -1.66 27.79
CA THR A 131 44.42 -2.30 28.76
C THR A 131 43.16 -2.83 28.04
N PRO A 132 42.78 -4.11 28.21
CA PRO A 132 41.53 -4.62 27.66
C PRO A 132 40.32 -4.09 28.45
N PRO A 133 39.19 -3.78 27.79
CA PRO A 133 37.99 -3.32 28.48
C PRO A 133 37.32 -4.46 29.26
N PRO A 134 36.70 -4.18 30.42
CA PRO A 134 35.97 -5.17 31.19
C PRO A 134 34.65 -5.53 30.46
N THR A 135 34.49 -6.82 30.17
CA THR A 135 33.23 -7.42 29.74
C THR A 135 32.23 -7.42 30.89
N HIS A 136 31.24 -6.53 30.85
CA HIS A 136 30.04 -6.64 31.65
C HIS A 136 28.80 -6.71 30.74
N PRO A 137 27.92 -7.71 30.94
CA PRO A 137 26.68 -7.82 30.19
C PRO A 137 25.69 -6.71 30.61
N PRO A 138 24.84 -6.21 29.70
CA PRO A 138 23.84 -5.21 30.03
C PRO A 138 22.83 -5.77 31.04
N LYS A 139 22.74 -5.12 32.21
CA LYS A 139 21.71 -5.40 33.21
C LYS A 139 20.35 -4.98 32.66
N ARG A 140 19.48 -5.96 32.41
CA ARG A 140 18.04 -5.76 32.18
C ARG A 140 17.43 -4.99 33.35
N GLN A 141 16.88 -3.81 33.07
CA GLN A 141 16.01 -3.12 34.01
C GLN A 141 14.63 -3.81 34.00
N HIS A 142 14.30 -4.48 35.09
CA HIS A 142 12.95 -4.97 35.34
C HIS A 142 12.05 -3.79 35.72
N HIS A 143 11.01 -3.52 34.92
CA HIS A 143 9.91 -2.70 35.36
C HIS A 143 9.17 -3.41 36.51
N LYS A 144 9.11 -2.74 37.66
CA LYS A 144 8.30 -3.13 38.81
C LYS A 144 6.83 -2.94 38.47
N VAL A 145 6.11 -4.05 38.31
CA VAL A 145 4.64 -4.06 38.34
C VAL A 145 4.22 -3.90 39.80
N PHE A 146 3.43 -2.87 40.08
CA PHE A 146 2.79 -2.65 41.38
C PHE A 146 1.73 -3.74 41.62
N GLN A 147 1.92 -4.57 42.65
CA GLN A 147 0.88 -5.42 43.22
C GLN A 147 -0.10 -4.53 44.01
N MET A 148 -1.37 -4.46 43.60
CA MET A 148 -2.44 -4.00 44.47
C MET A 148 -3.06 -5.19 45.22
N ALA A 149 -3.24 -4.99 46.52
CA ALA A 149 -3.72 -5.98 47.47
C ALA A 149 -5.17 -6.41 47.18
N GLN A 150 -5.40 -7.72 47.23
CA GLN A 150 -6.74 -8.31 47.27
C GLN A 150 -7.36 -8.09 48.65
N MET A 151 -8.47 -7.36 48.72
CA MET A 151 -9.36 -7.39 49.87
C MET A 151 -10.45 -8.44 49.66
N SER A 152 -10.41 -9.46 50.51
CA SER A 152 -11.44 -10.47 50.68
C SER A 152 -12.73 -9.88 51.25
N VAL A 153 -13.86 -10.11 50.60
CA VAL A 153 -15.20 -9.94 51.19
C VAL A 153 -16.00 -11.23 51.00
N GLY A 154 -16.52 -11.73 52.11
CA GLY A 154 -17.00 -13.10 52.29
C GLY A 154 -18.37 -13.40 51.70
N LEU A 155 -18.57 -14.71 51.54
CA LEU A 155 -19.81 -15.38 51.19
C LEU A 155 -20.99 -14.98 52.10
N ARG A 156 -22.17 -14.83 51.48
CA ARG A 156 -23.42 -15.29 52.08
C ARG A 156 -24.25 -16.09 51.08
N THR A 157 -24.85 -17.11 51.67
CA THR A 157 -25.51 -18.31 51.17
C THR A 157 -26.96 -18.11 50.72
N GLY A 158 -27.41 -18.99 49.83
CA GLY A 158 -28.81 -19.39 49.63
C GLY A 158 -29.16 -19.52 48.15
N GLU A 159 -29.85 -20.53 47.64
CA GLU A 159 -30.45 -21.74 48.20
C GLU A 159 -30.77 -22.67 47.00
N ARG A 160 -30.78 -23.98 47.23
CA ARG A 160 -31.04 -25.04 46.24
C ARG A 160 -32.54 -25.22 45.98
N GLY A 161 -32.89 -25.71 44.79
CA GLY A 161 -34.11 -26.49 44.57
C GLY A 161 -34.24 -27.01 43.14
N PRO A 162 -34.31 -28.34 42.87
CA PRO A 162 -34.18 -28.96 41.54
C PRO A 162 -35.51 -29.53 41.01
N LEU A 163 -35.51 -30.11 39.79
CA LEU A 163 -36.31 -31.26 39.27
C LEU A 163 -36.18 -31.27 37.72
N ASP A 164 -35.45 -32.20 37.13
CA ASP A 164 -35.81 -33.56 36.68
C ASP A 164 -36.51 -33.65 35.30
N ASN A 165 -35.75 -34.27 34.37
CA ASN A 165 -36.12 -35.26 33.35
C ASN A 165 -37.60 -35.45 32.96
N ALA A 166 -37.88 -35.43 31.65
CA ALA A 166 -38.55 -36.55 30.96
C ALA A 166 -38.51 -36.40 29.42
N SER A 167 -37.99 -37.45 28.77
CA SER A 167 -38.28 -37.78 27.37
C SER A 167 -39.71 -38.32 27.24
N GLY A 168 -40.37 -38.04 26.11
CA GLY A 168 -41.66 -38.63 25.75
C GLY A 168 -42.01 -38.45 24.27
N MET A 169 -41.82 -39.53 23.50
CA MET A 169 -42.46 -39.79 22.21
C MET A 169 -43.99 -39.75 22.31
N LEU A 170 -44.68 -39.31 21.24
CA LEU A 170 -45.89 -39.87 20.61
C LEU A 170 -46.32 -38.91 19.47
N GLN A 171 -46.21 -39.33 18.21
CA GLN A 171 -47.27 -39.78 17.30
C GLN A 171 -48.32 -38.72 16.85
N ALA A 172 -48.19 -38.37 15.57
CA ALA A 172 -49.20 -38.23 14.51
C ALA A 172 -50.58 -37.61 14.82
N SER A 173 -50.87 -36.53 14.08
CA SER A 173 -52.17 -36.34 13.41
C SER A 173 -52.03 -35.37 12.25
N ASP A 174 -52.46 -35.84 11.08
CA ASP A 174 -52.70 -35.10 9.85
C ASP A 174 -53.70 -33.96 10.06
N ASP A 175 -53.45 -32.80 9.44
CA ASP A 175 -54.54 -31.96 8.93
C ASP A 175 -54.07 -31.15 7.71
N LEU A 176 -54.80 -31.36 6.62
CA LEU A 176 -54.65 -30.72 5.32
C LEU A 176 -54.93 -29.21 5.42
N HIS A 177 -53.98 -28.40 4.96
CA HIS A 177 -54.29 -27.08 4.40
C HIS A 177 -53.77 -26.97 2.97
N VAL A 178 -54.74 -26.84 2.06
CA VAL A 178 -54.57 -26.47 0.65
C VAL A 178 -53.95 -25.08 0.59
N VAL A 179 -52.68 -25.00 0.21
CA VAL A 179 -52.01 -23.73 -0.14
C VAL A 179 -51.83 -23.71 -1.65
N SER A 180 -52.44 -22.69 -2.26
CA SER A 180 -52.40 -22.33 -3.66
C SER A 180 -50.95 -22.28 -4.17
N GLN A 181 -50.73 -22.95 -5.31
CA GLN A 181 -49.47 -22.93 -6.05
C GLN A 181 -49.11 -21.49 -6.42
N LEU A 182 -48.06 -20.95 -5.77
CA LEU A 182 -47.30 -19.82 -6.29
C LEU A 182 -46.56 -20.28 -7.56
N PRO A 183 -46.51 -19.46 -8.62
CA PRO A 183 -45.77 -19.79 -9.82
C PRO A 183 -44.28 -19.98 -9.47
N SER A 184 -43.72 -21.09 -9.93
CA SER A 184 -42.29 -21.40 -9.80
C SER A 184 -41.43 -20.22 -10.27
N PRO A 185 -40.35 -19.86 -9.55
CA PRO A 185 -39.42 -18.84 -10.03
C PRO A 185 -38.87 -19.26 -11.38
N VAL A 186 -39.04 -18.39 -12.37
CA VAL A 186 -38.50 -18.56 -13.71
C VAL A 186 -36.97 -18.67 -13.57
N SER A 187 -36.41 -19.81 -13.97
CA SER A 187 -34.96 -20.00 -13.99
C SER A 187 -34.35 -19.03 -15.01
N VAL A 188 -33.79 -17.94 -14.52
CA VAL A 188 -33.00 -17.02 -15.32
C VAL A 188 -31.82 -17.83 -15.88
N VAL A 189 -31.64 -17.81 -17.20
CA VAL A 189 -30.49 -18.42 -17.86
C VAL A 189 -29.26 -17.65 -17.38
N SER A 190 -28.60 -18.17 -16.36
CA SER A 190 -27.34 -17.62 -15.86
C SER A 190 -26.28 -17.80 -16.94
N ASN A 191 -25.99 -16.73 -17.67
CA ASN A 191 -24.72 -16.65 -18.39
C ASN A 191 -23.63 -16.95 -17.37
N VAL A 192 -22.75 -17.90 -17.71
CA VAL A 192 -21.67 -18.39 -16.87
C VAL A 192 -20.90 -17.19 -16.32
N ILE A 193 -21.13 -16.88 -15.04
CA ILE A 193 -20.43 -15.80 -14.34
C ILE A 193 -18.95 -16.12 -14.49
N SER A 194 -18.19 -15.15 -15.00
CA SER A 194 -16.75 -15.18 -14.87
C SER A 194 -16.48 -15.21 -13.36
N ASN A 195 -16.10 -16.39 -12.82
CA ASN A 195 -16.00 -16.73 -11.38
C ASN A 195 -15.22 -15.74 -10.47
N SER A 196 -14.72 -14.62 -10.99
CA SER A 196 -13.91 -13.64 -10.28
C SER A 196 -14.66 -12.40 -9.76
N ASP A 197 -15.89 -12.09 -10.20
CA ASP A 197 -16.53 -10.80 -9.85
C ASP A 197 -17.91 -11.02 -9.22
N VAL A 198 -17.93 -11.37 -7.93
CA VAL A 198 -19.17 -11.64 -7.18
C VAL A 198 -19.79 -10.40 -6.55
N TYR A 199 -19.34 -9.20 -6.94
CA TYR A 199 -19.84 -7.92 -6.41
C TYR A 199 -20.23 -6.93 -7.50
N CYS A 200 -21.27 -6.15 -7.22
CA CYS A 200 -21.68 -5.02 -8.01
C CYS A 200 -20.67 -3.87 -7.90
N PHE A 201 -20.08 -3.42 -9.01
CA PHE A 201 -19.09 -2.33 -8.99
C PHE A 201 -19.69 -0.96 -8.60
N LEU A 202 -21.02 -0.82 -8.52
CA LEU A 202 -21.67 0.42 -8.07
C LEU A 202 -21.82 0.47 -6.55
N CYS A 203 -22.47 -0.54 -5.96
CA CYS A 203 -22.80 -0.56 -4.53
C CYS A 203 -21.93 -1.51 -3.68
N GLN A 204 -20.95 -2.20 -4.28
CA GLN A 204 -20.09 -3.18 -3.62
C GLN A 204 -20.81 -4.35 -2.94
N GLN A 205 -22.09 -4.55 -3.23
CA GLN A 205 -22.88 -5.68 -2.73
C GLN A 205 -22.98 -6.77 -3.80
N GLY A 206 -23.13 -8.02 -3.36
CA GLY A 206 -23.43 -9.16 -4.25
C GLY A 206 -24.92 -9.21 -4.67
N GLY A 207 -25.38 -10.40 -5.02
CA GLY A 207 -26.78 -10.68 -5.38
C GLY A 207 -26.94 -11.11 -6.83
N ASP A 208 -28.07 -10.75 -7.45
CA ASP A 208 -28.31 -11.04 -8.87
C ASP A 208 -27.52 -10.06 -9.73
N LEU A 209 -26.41 -10.53 -10.31
CA LEU A 209 -25.46 -9.74 -11.08
C LEU A 209 -25.62 -9.95 -12.60
N VAL A 210 -25.31 -8.90 -13.36
CA VAL A 210 -25.19 -8.91 -14.81
C VAL A 210 -23.79 -8.46 -15.21
N ASP A 211 -23.03 -9.35 -15.84
CA ASP A 211 -21.67 -9.11 -16.28
C ASP A 211 -21.63 -8.24 -17.54
N CYS A 212 -20.66 -7.33 -17.60
CA CYS A 212 -20.38 -6.56 -18.80
C CYS A 212 -19.77 -7.45 -19.89
N ASP A 213 -20.42 -7.52 -21.04
CA ASP A 213 -19.94 -8.31 -22.18
C ASP A 213 -18.78 -7.65 -22.96
N ARG A 214 -18.30 -6.47 -22.53
CA ARG A 214 -17.14 -5.85 -23.17
C ARG A 214 -15.88 -6.68 -22.87
N PRO A 215 -15.07 -7.00 -23.89
CA PRO A 215 -13.82 -7.74 -23.69
C PRO A 215 -12.94 -7.05 -22.64
N ASN A 216 -12.39 -7.84 -21.73
CA ASN A 216 -11.49 -7.40 -20.66
C ASN A 216 -12.09 -6.38 -19.68
N CYS A 217 -13.42 -6.28 -19.57
CA CYS A 217 -14.06 -5.39 -18.60
C CYS A 217 -14.13 -6.01 -17.20
N GLY A 218 -14.64 -7.24 -17.10
CA GLY A 218 -14.84 -7.96 -15.83
C GLY A 218 -15.99 -7.44 -14.95
N ARG A 219 -16.31 -6.14 -14.98
CA ARG A 219 -17.33 -5.54 -14.10
C ARG A 219 -18.71 -6.17 -14.21
N ALA A 220 -19.35 -6.37 -13.05
CA ALA A 220 -20.72 -6.80 -12.91
C ALA A 220 -21.58 -5.74 -12.19
N VAL A 221 -22.87 -5.63 -12.53
CA VAL A 221 -23.82 -4.75 -11.83
C VAL A 221 -24.99 -5.55 -11.30
N CYS A 222 -25.46 -5.25 -10.09
CA CYS A 222 -26.63 -5.92 -9.54
C CYS A 222 -27.93 -5.36 -10.10
N LEU A 223 -28.95 -6.23 -10.19
CA LEU A 223 -30.30 -5.86 -10.61
C LEU A 223 -30.95 -4.82 -9.69
N HIS A 224 -30.49 -4.69 -8.43
CA HIS A 224 -30.98 -3.63 -7.53
C HIS A 224 -30.50 -2.23 -7.97
N CYS A 225 -29.27 -2.13 -8.48
CA CYS A 225 -28.72 -0.87 -8.96
C CYS A 225 -29.30 -0.45 -10.31
N ILE A 226 -29.78 -1.41 -11.12
CA ILE A 226 -30.44 -1.15 -12.42
C ILE A 226 -31.68 -2.06 -12.54
N PRO A 227 -32.81 -1.72 -11.88
CA PRO A 227 -34.00 -2.59 -11.84
C PRO A 227 -34.63 -2.84 -13.21
N ASP A 228 -34.44 -1.91 -14.14
CA ASP A 228 -34.93 -2.05 -15.52
C ASP A 228 -34.38 -3.32 -16.20
N LEU A 229 -33.23 -3.85 -15.77
CA LEU A 229 -32.66 -5.11 -16.28
C LEU A 229 -33.49 -6.35 -15.88
N GLN A 230 -34.24 -6.31 -14.78
CA GLN A 230 -35.06 -7.45 -14.33
C GLN A 230 -36.17 -7.81 -15.31
N GLN A 231 -36.58 -6.86 -16.15
CA GLN A 231 -37.63 -7.04 -17.16
C GLN A 231 -37.12 -7.78 -18.40
N TRP A 232 -35.81 -7.97 -18.53
CA TRP A 232 -35.18 -8.56 -19.70
C TRP A 232 -34.76 -10.01 -19.45
N ASN A 233 -35.28 -10.91 -20.28
CA ASN A 233 -34.73 -12.25 -20.39
C ASN A 233 -33.51 -12.18 -21.30
N MET A 234 -32.31 -12.09 -20.70
CA MET A 234 -31.05 -12.03 -21.44
C MET A 234 -30.91 -13.24 -22.37
N THR A 235 -30.74 -12.98 -23.67
CA THR A 235 -30.54 -14.01 -24.70
C THR A 235 -29.11 -13.95 -25.23
N GLU A 236 -28.68 -15.00 -25.95
CA GLU A 236 -27.35 -15.03 -26.60
C GLU A 236 -27.13 -13.90 -27.63
N GLN A 237 -28.21 -13.25 -28.09
CA GLN A 237 -28.16 -12.11 -29.02
C GLN A 237 -28.14 -10.76 -28.31
N MET A 238 -28.22 -10.74 -26.98
CA MET A 238 -28.15 -9.52 -26.17
C MET A 238 -26.76 -9.37 -25.57
N ARG A 239 -26.31 -8.13 -25.47
CA ARG A 239 -25.07 -7.77 -24.77
C ARG A 239 -25.36 -6.64 -23.80
N PHE A 240 -24.86 -6.80 -22.59
CA PHE A 240 -24.82 -5.78 -21.57
C PHE A 240 -23.48 -5.04 -21.62
N GLU A 241 -23.55 -3.72 -21.51
CA GLU A 241 -22.39 -2.85 -21.36
C GLU A 241 -22.52 -2.07 -20.05
N CYS A 242 -21.56 -2.21 -19.15
CA CYS A 242 -21.54 -1.45 -17.91
C CYS A 242 -21.34 0.06 -18.15
N LEU A 243 -21.68 0.88 -17.15
CA LEU A 243 -21.53 2.34 -17.21
C LEU A 243 -20.11 2.74 -17.58
N ALA A 244 -19.10 2.11 -16.98
CA ALA A 244 -17.69 2.42 -17.21
C ALA A 244 -17.31 2.32 -18.70
N CYS A 245 -17.73 1.23 -19.35
CA CYS A 245 -17.47 0.99 -20.77
C CYS A 245 -18.27 1.95 -21.65
N ALA A 246 -19.53 2.22 -21.30
CA ALA A 246 -20.37 3.16 -22.02
C ALA A 246 -19.77 4.58 -21.98
N THR A 247 -19.36 5.07 -20.80
CA THR A 247 -18.71 6.38 -20.61
C THR A 247 -17.41 6.47 -21.40
N LYS A 248 -16.58 5.42 -21.37
CA LYS A 248 -15.33 5.36 -22.13
C LYS A 248 -15.57 5.41 -23.65
N ARG A 249 -16.59 4.70 -24.15
CA ARG A 249 -16.96 4.73 -25.58
C ARG A 249 -17.48 6.10 -26.00
N GLY A 250 -18.26 6.75 -25.14
CA GLY A 250 -18.81 8.09 -25.41
C GLY A 250 -17.78 9.22 -25.35
N GLY A 251 -16.52 8.94 -25.01
CA GLY A 251 -15.49 9.96 -24.86
C GLY A 251 -15.79 10.97 -23.75
N GLY A 252 -16.61 10.60 -22.76
CA GLY A 252 -17.06 11.50 -21.69
C GLY A 252 -18.20 12.45 -22.08
N ALA A 253 -18.70 12.42 -23.31
CA ALA A 253 -19.88 13.20 -23.69
C ALA A 253 -21.12 12.74 -22.88
N MET A 254 -21.98 13.70 -22.49
CA MET A 254 -23.25 13.39 -21.84
C MET A 254 -24.16 12.63 -22.81
N GLN A 255 -24.20 11.30 -22.67
CA GLN A 255 -24.99 10.41 -23.50
C GLN A 255 -25.97 9.61 -22.64
N VAL A 256 -27.09 9.23 -23.23
CA VAL A 256 -28.05 8.33 -22.61
C VAL A 256 -27.40 6.97 -22.42
N TYR A 257 -27.41 6.47 -21.18
CA TYR A 257 -26.92 5.14 -20.88
C TYR A 257 -27.94 4.08 -21.27
N HIS A 258 -27.71 3.41 -22.40
CA HIS A 258 -28.62 2.37 -22.90
C HIS A 258 -28.40 1.00 -22.22
N GLY A 259 -27.16 0.66 -21.87
CA GLY A 259 -26.74 -0.57 -21.18
C GLY A 259 -27.00 -1.90 -21.91
N LEU A 260 -28.11 -2.08 -22.63
CA LEU A 260 -28.46 -3.29 -23.37
C LEU A 260 -28.44 -3.05 -24.87
N TYR A 261 -27.83 -3.98 -25.59
CA TYR A 261 -27.64 -3.94 -27.02
C TYR A 261 -28.00 -5.28 -27.67
N SER A 262 -28.48 -5.23 -28.91
CA SER A 262 -28.63 -6.40 -29.77
C SER A 262 -27.38 -6.58 -30.63
N VAL A 263 -26.92 -7.83 -30.72
CA VAL A 263 -25.87 -8.27 -31.64
C VAL A 263 -26.51 -9.03 -32.78
N GLN A 264 -26.60 -8.37 -33.95
CA GLN A 264 -27.11 -9.01 -35.16
C GLN A 264 -26.05 -9.88 -35.86
N SER A 265 -24.77 -9.53 -35.73
CA SER A 265 -23.60 -10.32 -36.15
C SER A 265 -22.34 -9.80 -35.47
N ALA A 266 -21.25 -10.59 -35.48
CA ALA A 266 -19.97 -10.18 -34.88
C ALA A 266 -19.36 -8.92 -35.53
N GLU A 267 -19.67 -8.66 -36.80
CA GLU A 267 -19.12 -7.54 -37.58
C GLU A 267 -19.97 -6.27 -37.50
N LYS A 268 -21.21 -6.37 -37.00
CA LYS A 268 -22.14 -5.24 -36.95
C LYS A 268 -22.02 -4.46 -35.63
N PRO A 269 -22.25 -3.14 -35.66
CA PRO A 269 -22.29 -2.33 -34.46
C PRO A 269 -23.44 -2.78 -33.55
N TRP A 270 -23.20 -2.69 -32.24
CA TRP A 270 -24.20 -2.96 -31.21
C TRP A 270 -25.35 -1.95 -31.32
N VAL A 271 -26.58 -2.45 -31.48
CA VAL A 271 -27.77 -1.60 -31.61
C VAL A 271 -28.47 -1.49 -30.26
N PRO A 272 -28.71 -0.28 -29.71
CA PRO A 272 -29.40 -0.12 -28.44
C PRO A 272 -30.80 -0.77 -28.45
N LEU A 273 -31.11 -1.54 -27.40
CA LEU A 273 -32.43 -2.15 -27.21
C LEU A 273 -33.36 -1.34 -26.31
N THR A 274 -32.80 -0.40 -25.56
CA THR A 274 -33.52 0.42 -24.59
C THR A 274 -33.47 1.88 -25.02
N LYS A 275 -34.41 2.69 -24.52
CA LYS A 275 -34.37 4.16 -24.66
C LYS A 275 -33.44 4.83 -23.64
N GLY A 276 -32.79 4.05 -22.78
CA GLY A 276 -32.08 4.49 -21.59
C GLY A 276 -32.48 3.65 -20.38
N LEU A 277 -31.51 3.23 -19.59
CA LEU A 277 -31.72 2.52 -18.33
C LEU A 277 -31.57 3.47 -17.16
N ARG A 278 -32.42 3.30 -16.15
CA ARG A 278 -32.33 4.05 -14.90
C ARG A 278 -31.31 3.40 -13.97
N ILE A 279 -30.35 4.20 -13.51
CA ILE A 279 -29.39 3.79 -12.48
C ILE A 279 -29.91 4.31 -11.14
N LEU A 280 -30.24 3.40 -10.23
CA LEU A 280 -30.61 3.71 -8.84
C LEU A 280 -29.45 3.51 -7.87
N GLY A 281 -28.44 2.73 -8.29
CA GLY A 281 -27.25 2.49 -7.49
C GLY A 281 -26.50 3.78 -7.18
N LYS A 282 -26.10 3.94 -5.92
CA LYS A 282 -25.19 5.00 -5.49
C LYS A 282 -23.76 4.50 -5.71
N PRO A 283 -22.94 5.15 -6.55
CA PRO A 283 -21.57 4.72 -6.76
C PRO A 283 -20.75 4.94 -5.48
N GLU A 284 -20.25 3.86 -4.89
CA GLU A 284 -19.38 3.90 -3.70
C GLU A 284 -17.89 3.89 -4.04
N ILE A 285 -17.56 3.50 -5.28
CA ILE A 285 -16.21 3.47 -5.82
C ILE A 285 -16.15 4.22 -7.15
N SER A 286 -14.92 4.44 -7.65
CA SER A 286 -14.73 5.05 -8.97
C SER A 286 -15.50 4.28 -10.05
N GLN A 287 -16.10 4.98 -11.00
CA GLN A 287 -16.76 4.34 -12.15
C GLN A 287 -15.79 3.47 -12.97
N THR A 288 -14.49 3.73 -12.89
CA THR A 288 -13.45 2.94 -13.56
C THR A 288 -12.95 1.76 -12.72
N ALA A 289 -13.34 1.65 -11.44
CA ALA A 289 -12.95 0.55 -10.60
C ALA A 289 -13.64 -0.77 -11.01
N ARG A 290 -13.03 -1.88 -10.63
CA ARG A 290 -13.60 -3.24 -10.66
C ARG A 290 -13.75 -3.73 -9.21
N LEU A 291 -14.34 -4.90 -9.00
CA LEU A 291 -14.24 -5.63 -7.74
C LEU A 291 -13.76 -7.04 -8.09
N ASP A 292 -12.44 -7.17 -8.25
CA ASP A 292 -11.76 -8.36 -8.69
C ASP A 292 -11.45 -9.26 -7.48
N THR A 293 -12.04 -10.46 -7.50
CA THR A 293 -11.83 -11.53 -6.52
C THR A 293 -11.20 -12.76 -7.19
N SER A 294 -10.45 -12.54 -8.27
CA SER A 294 -9.63 -13.58 -8.88
C SER A 294 -8.50 -14.05 -7.96
N SER A 295 -7.88 -15.19 -8.28
CA SER A 295 -6.94 -15.84 -7.37
C SER A 295 -5.75 -14.94 -6.98
N LEU A 296 -5.67 -14.59 -5.70
CA LEU A 296 -4.60 -13.80 -5.10
C LEU A 296 -3.81 -14.68 -4.14
N VAL A 297 -2.49 -14.69 -4.32
CA VAL A 297 -1.56 -15.33 -3.38
C VAL A 297 -0.78 -14.28 -2.61
N LEU A 298 -0.91 -14.32 -1.28
CA LEU A 298 -0.11 -13.55 -0.33
C LEU A 298 1.04 -14.41 0.19
N VAL A 299 2.26 -14.09 -0.17
CA VAL A 299 3.46 -14.74 0.39
C VAL A 299 4.05 -13.82 1.45
N HIS A 300 4.24 -14.33 2.66
CA HIS A 300 4.88 -13.58 3.74
C HIS A 300 6.17 -14.29 4.14
N LEU A 301 7.31 -13.74 3.68
CA LEU A 301 8.63 -14.20 4.06
C LEU A 301 9.03 -13.43 5.33
N ARG A 302 9.14 -14.10 6.47
CA ARG A 302 9.42 -13.46 7.76
C ARG A 302 10.63 -14.07 8.45
N LEU A 303 11.54 -13.22 8.92
CA LEU A 303 12.63 -13.64 9.78
C LEU A 303 12.09 -14.18 11.11
N ARG A 304 12.56 -15.36 11.56
CA ARG A 304 12.06 -16.04 12.77
C ARG A 304 12.03 -15.18 14.03
N SER A 305 13.01 -14.28 14.20
CA SER A 305 13.11 -13.40 15.37
C SER A 305 12.06 -12.28 15.40
N LEU A 306 11.36 -12.03 14.29
CA LEU A 306 10.30 -11.03 14.22
C LEU A 306 8.95 -11.62 14.61
N SER A 307 8.13 -10.83 15.31
CA SER A 307 6.78 -11.20 15.73
C SER A 307 5.89 -11.54 14.53
N GLU A 308 5.07 -12.58 14.68
CA GLU A 308 3.98 -12.90 13.74
C GLU A 308 2.77 -11.99 13.92
N TYR A 309 2.56 -11.46 15.14
CA TYR A 309 1.43 -10.63 15.49
C TYR A 309 1.59 -9.20 14.99
N GLY A 310 0.48 -8.61 14.54
CA GLY A 310 0.45 -7.23 14.05
C GLY A 310 1.21 -7.01 12.74
N THR A 311 1.56 -8.08 12.04
CA THR A 311 2.23 -7.98 10.73
C THR A 311 1.27 -7.44 9.68
N ILE A 312 1.82 -6.72 8.70
CA ILE A 312 1.05 -6.25 7.55
C ILE A 312 0.37 -7.40 6.81
N ALA A 313 1.02 -8.57 6.74
CA ALA A 313 0.46 -9.76 6.11
C ALA A 313 -0.87 -10.19 6.76
N ASN A 314 -0.91 -10.31 8.11
CA ASN A 314 -2.13 -10.66 8.83
C ASN A 314 -3.23 -9.62 8.57
N LEU A 315 -2.89 -8.34 8.70
CA LEU A 315 -3.85 -7.25 8.55
C LEU A 315 -4.46 -7.21 7.14
N VAL A 316 -3.61 -7.33 6.12
CA VAL A 316 -4.03 -7.34 4.72
C VAL A 316 -4.89 -8.56 4.41
N GLU A 317 -4.52 -9.74 4.91
CA GLU A 317 -5.32 -10.95 4.72
C GLU A 317 -6.71 -10.81 5.34
N GLU A 318 -6.81 -10.36 6.60
CA GLU A 318 -8.10 -10.17 7.27
C GLU A 318 -8.97 -9.14 6.54
N TYR A 319 -8.36 -8.06 6.04
CA TYR A 319 -9.06 -7.07 5.23
C TYR A 319 -9.58 -7.68 3.92
N LEU A 320 -8.76 -8.47 3.22
CA LEU A 320 -9.13 -9.10 1.96
C LEU A 320 -10.21 -10.17 2.14
N ARG A 321 -10.24 -10.91 3.27
CA ARG A 321 -11.27 -11.93 3.53
C ARG A 321 -12.70 -11.38 3.43
N ALA A 322 -12.91 -10.10 3.70
CA ALA A 322 -14.22 -9.45 3.53
C ALA A 322 -14.69 -9.40 2.07
N TYR A 323 -13.77 -9.46 1.10
CA TYR A 323 -14.05 -9.52 -0.33
C TYR A 323 -14.04 -10.94 -0.89
N TYR A 324 -13.60 -11.95 -0.14
CA TYR A 324 -13.52 -13.34 -0.62
C TYR A 324 -14.49 -14.25 0.15
N VAL A 325 -15.63 -13.72 0.60
CA VAL A 325 -16.57 -14.46 1.46
C VAL A 325 -17.08 -15.74 0.78
N ASP A 326 -17.45 -15.63 -0.51
CA ASP A 326 -18.03 -16.72 -1.30
C ASP A 326 -16.99 -17.48 -2.15
N CYS A 327 -15.73 -17.04 -2.14
CA CYS A 327 -14.65 -17.58 -2.97
C CYS A 327 -13.32 -17.68 -2.20
N ARG A 328 -13.39 -18.13 -0.95
CA ARG A 328 -12.24 -18.18 -0.02
C ARG A 328 -11.06 -18.96 -0.58
N GLU A 329 -11.30 -19.96 -1.40
CA GLU A 329 -10.28 -20.76 -2.10
C GLU A 329 -9.40 -19.96 -3.05
N PHE A 330 -9.83 -18.75 -3.46
CA PHE A 330 -9.05 -17.87 -4.34
C PHE A 330 -8.10 -16.94 -3.57
N LEU A 331 -8.29 -16.73 -2.27
CA LEU A 331 -7.36 -16.00 -1.41
C LEU A 331 -6.47 -16.97 -0.64
N ASN A 332 -5.22 -17.12 -1.05
CA ASN A 332 -4.28 -18.06 -0.44
C ASN A 332 -3.13 -17.30 0.22
N ARG A 333 -2.90 -17.57 1.51
CA ARG A 333 -1.73 -17.07 2.22
C ARG A 333 -0.71 -18.18 2.47
N LEU A 334 0.56 -17.87 2.23
CA LEU A 334 1.70 -18.72 2.53
C LEU A 334 2.66 -17.96 3.46
N ASP A 335 2.73 -18.37 4.73
CA ASP A 335 3.70 -17.86 5.71
C ASP A 335 4.98 -18.71 5.63
N VAL A 336 6.10 -18.07 5.34
CA VAL A 336 7.42 -18.72 5.25
C VAL A 336 8.32 -18.08 6.29
N VAL A 337 8.55 -18.82 7.37
CA VAL A 337 9.46 -18.40 8.44
C VAL A 337 10.87 -18.89 8.11
N PHE A 338 11.82 -17.98 7.99
CA PHE A 338 13.21 -18.31 7.66
C PHE A 338 14.16 -18.00 8.81
N ASP A 339 15.21 -18.82 8.90
CA ASP A 339 16.35 -18.66 9.80
C ASP A 339 17.52 -19.50 9.27
N LEU A 340 18.37 -18.91 8.42
CA LEU A 340 19.36 -19.64 7.63
C LEU A 340 20.73 -19.71 8.33
N GLU A 341 20.76 -20.31 9.52
CA GLU A 341 22.01 -20.54 10.26
C GLU A 341 22.72 -21.80 9.73
N GLY A 342 23.69 -21.60 8.84
CA GLY A 342 24.52 -22.67 8.27
C GLY A 342 24.00 -23.27 6.97
N SER A 343 24.80 -24.16 6.38
CA SER A 343 24.52 -24.74 5.07
C SER A 343 23.30 -25.67 5.06
N GLU A 344 23.08 -26.43 6.13
CA GLU A 344 21.93 -27.35 6.25
C GLU A 344 20.60 -26.58 6.31
N ALA A 345 20.53 -25.51 7.11
CA ALA A 345 19.34 -24.65 7.18
C ALA A 345 19.06 -23.95 5.83
N THR A 346 20.12 -23.55 5.12
CA THR A 346 20.01 -22.94 3.79
C THR A 346 19.44 -23.92 2.75
N GLU A 347 19.95 -25.16 2.73
CA GLU A 347 19.43 -26.21 1.83
C GLU A 347 17.99 -26.61 2.18
N GLY A 348 17.70 -26.79 3.48
CA GLY A 348 16.36 -27.08 3.96
C GLY A 348 15.34 -25.99 3.57
N HIS A 349 15.73 -24.72 3.69
CA HIS A 349 14.92 -23.58 3.23
C HIS A 349 14.74 -23.59 1.71
N HIS A 350 15.78 -23.89 0.92
CA HIS A 350 15.65 -23.99 -0.52
C HIS A 350 14.62 -25.06 -0.93
N LEU A 351 14.71 -26.27 -0.36
CA LEU A 351 13.72 -27.34 -0.59
C LEU A 351 12.30 -26.93 -0.14
N HIS A 352 12.18 -26.21 0.97
CA HIS A 352 10.91 -25.65 1.41
C HIS A 352 10.35 -24.65 0.39
N MET A 353 11.18 -23.74 -0.14
CA MET A 353 10.78 -22.77 -1.15
C MET A 353 10.35 -23.42 -2.46
N LEU A 354 10.98 -24.52 -2.90
CA LEU A 354 10.53 -25.30 -4.06
C LEU A 354 9.11 -25.85 -3.85
N ASN A 355 8.81 -26.33 -2.64
CA ASN A 355 7.46 -26.78 -2.30
C ASN A 355 6.46 -25.61 -2.30
N ILE A 356 6.85 -24.45 -1.78
CA ILE A 356 6.03 -23.23 -1.82
C ILE A 356 5.74 -22.83 -3.27
N VAL A 357 6.74 -22.75 -4.14
CA VAL A 357 6.57 -22.44 -5.57
C VAL A 357 5.62 -23.43 -6.26
N SER A 358 5.76 -24.73 -5.96
CA SER A 358 4.86 -25.77 -6.47
C SER A 358 3.41 -25.54 -6.03
N LYS A 359 3.19 -25.20 -4.74
CA LYS A 359 1.86 -24.84 -4.21
C LYS A 359 1.29 -23.61 -4.91
N ILE A 360 2.07 -22.54 -5.06
CA ILE A 360 1.63 -21.31 -5.74
C ILE A 360 1.18 -21.63 -7.16
N ARG A 361 1.96 -22.43 -7.92
CA ARG A 361 1.57 -22.86 -9.26
C ARG A 361 0.27 -23.66 -9.29
N SER A 362 -0.01 -24.45 -8.25
CA SER A 362 -1.27 -25.20 -8.14
C SER A 362 -2.49 -24.29 -7.93
N TYR A 363 -2.32 -23.14 -7.26
CA TYR A 363 -3.38 -22.15 -7.07
C TYR A 363 -3.71 -21.37 -8.35
N LYS A 364 -2.78 -21.31 -9.31
CA LYS A 364 -2.91 -20.52 -10.56
C LYS A 364 -3.28 -19.06 -10.28
N PRO A 365 -2.48 -18.33 -9.47
CA PRO A 365 -2.78 -16.95 -9.13
C PRO A 365 -2.89 -16.07 -10.38
N THR A 366 -3.82 -15.12 -10.34
CA THR A 366 -3.87 -14.00 -11.27
C THR A 366 -2.97 -12.86 -10.82
N CYS A 367 -2.67 -12.77 -9.52
CA CYS A 367 -1.72 -11.81 -8.96
C CYS A 367 -1.08 -12.31 -7.66
N MET A 368 0.08 -11.72 -7.30
CA MET A 368 0.79 -12.02 -6.06
C MET A 368 1.22 -10.76 -5.31
N LEU A 369 1.13 -10.82 -3.98
CA LEU A 369 1.76 -9.87 -3.07
C LEU A 369 2.79 -10.63 -2.22
N ILE A 370 4.06 -10.24 -2.32
CA ILE A 370 5.16 -10.85 -1.56
C ILE A 370 5.65 -9.83 -0.54
N LEU A 371 5.34 -10.07 0.73
CA LEU A 371 5.78 -9.25 1.87
C LEU A 371 7.04 -9.88 2.46
N ILE A 372 8.15 -9.15 2.43
CA ILE A 372 9.43 -9.57 3.00
C ILE A 372 9.63 -8.78 4.28
N TYR A 373 9.57 -9.45 5.44
CA TYR A 373 9.71 -8.84 6.75
C TYR A 373 11.02 -9.29 7.42
N THR A 374 12.00 -8.39 7.45
CA THR A 374 13.33 -8.63 8.01
C THR A 374 13.93 -7.35 8.61
N HIS A 375 15.15 -7.42 9.12
CA HIS A 375 15.95 -6.28 9.50
C HIS A 375 17.05 -6.01 8.46
N SER A 376 17.62 -4.80 8.45
CA SER A 376 18.94 -4.56 7.89
C SER A 376 19.93 -4.24 9.00
N HIS A 377 21.22 -4.47 8.73
CA HIS A 377 22.30 -4.06 9.60
C HIS A 377 22.46 -2.53 9.54
N ASP A 378 22.65 -1.86 10.68
CA ASP A 378 22.74 -0.38 10.72
C ASP A 378 23.96 0.17 9.95
N ASP A 379 25.09 -0.54 10.04
CA ASP A 379 26.34 -0.12 9.42
C ASP A 379 26.45 -0.49 7.93
N THR A 380 26.22 -1.76 7.58
CA THR A 380 26.44 -2.29 6.22
C THR A 380 25.20 -2.29 5.35
N ASP A 381 24.01 -2.19 5.94
CA ASP A 381 22.69 -2.28 5.27
C ASP A 381 22.39 -3.63 4.64
N ASP A 382 23.22 -4.62 4.93
CA ASP A 382 22.97 -6.01 4.60
C ASP A 382 21.69 -6.50 5.31
N LEU A 383 20.98 -7.41 4.65
CA LEU A 383 19.71 -7.94 5.16
C LEU A 383 19.97 -9.16 6.03
N PHE A 384 19.27 -9.23 7.16
CA PHE A 384 19.30 -10.40 8.02
C PHE A 384 18.57 -11.57 7.37
N TYR A 385 19.26 -12.70 7.22
CA TYR A 385 18.65 -13.98 6.83
C TYR A 385 18.60 -15.00 7.98
N SER A 386 19.11 -14.61 9.15
CA SER A 386 18.97 -15.29 10.45
C SER A 386 19.09 -14.25 11.58
N SER A 387 19.03 -14.66 12.83
CA SER A 387 19.18 -13.72 13.97
C SER A 387 20.60 -13.13 14.10
N HIS A 388 21.60 -13.81 13.54
CA HIS A 388 23.02 -13.48 13.74
C HIS A 388 23.78 -13.24 12.44
N TRP A 389 23.19 -13.55 11.29
CA TRP A 389 23.84 -13.43 10.00
C TRP A 389 23.11 -12.49 9.07
N VAL A 390 23.91 -11.66 8.43
CA VAL A 390 23.50 -10.71 7.41
C VAL A 390 24.17 -11.06 6.09
N GLY A 391 23.57 -10.64 4.99
CA GLY A 391 24.17 -10.75 3.67
C GLY A 391 23.73 -9.64 2.75
N THR A 392 24.48 -9.47 1.68
CA THR A 392 24.15 -8.50 0.64
C THR A 392 22.74 -8.72 0.12
N ILE A 393 22.13 -7.68 -0.45
CA ILE A 393 20.76 -7.78 -0.98
C ILE A 393 20.65 -8.92 -2.00
N ASP A 394 21.63 -9.10 -2.88
CA ASP A 394 21.65 -10.21 -3.84
C ASP A 394 21.71 -11.59 -3.15
N THR A 395 22.57 -11.72 -2.13
CA THR A 395 22.69 -12.96 -1.34
C THR A 395 21.37 -13.30 -0.64
N PHE A 396 20.73 -12.29 -0.05
CA PHE A 396 19.43 -12.43 0.60
C PHE A 396 18.35 -12.86 -0.39
N PHE A 397 18.21 -12.19 -1.54
CA PHE A 397 17.22 -12.57 -2.55
C PHE A 397 17.48 -13.98 -3.11
N LYS A 398 18.74 -14.33 -3.33
CA LYS A 398 19.12 -15.66 -3.79
C LYS A 398 18.73 -16.77 -2.80
N PHE A 399 19.05 -16.61 -1.51
CA PHE A 399 18.85 -17.67 -0.52
C PHE A 399 17.47 -17.64 0.15
N VAL A 400 16.94 -16.46 0.48
CA VAL A 400 15.66 -16.33 1.20
C VAL A 400 14.47 -16.33 0.24
N VAL A 401 14.52 -15.51 -0.81
CA VAL A 401 13.41 -15.40 -1.78
C VAL A 401 13.46 -16.56 -2.79
N CYS A 402 14.66 -16.99 -3.16
CA CYS A 402 14.94 -18.06 -4.13
C CYS A 402 14.64 -17.67 -5.59
N GLU A 403 15.51 -18.11 -6.51
CA GLU A 403 15.40 -17.84 -7.95
C GLU A 403 14.10 -18.38 -8.55
N ASP A 404 13.56 -19.50 -8.06
CA ASP A 404 12.32 -20.09 -8.56
C ASP A 404 11.09 -19.22 -8.27
N LEU A 405 11.00 -18.62 -7.07
CA LEU A 405 9.92 -17.70 -6.75
C LEU A 405 10.05 -16.39 -7.52
N MET A 406 11.28 -15.87 -7.67
CA MET A 406 11.53 -14.70 -8.52
C MET A 406 11.19 -15.00 -9.98
N ALA A 407 11.49 -16.20 -10.48
CA ALA A 407 11.12 -16.62 -11.83
C ALA A 407 9.60 -16.66 -12.01
N LEU A 408 8.89 -17.27 -11.06
CA LEU A 408 7.42 -17.31 -11.03
C LEU A 408 6.80 -15.91 -10.97
N SER A 409 7.44 -14.97 -10.24
CA SER A 409 6.96 -13.58 -10.13
C SER A 409 6.90 -12.82 -11.45
N ARG A 410 7.60 -13.30 -12.50
CA ARG A 410 7.56 -12.73 -13.85
C ARG A 410 6.41 -13.28 -14.70
N GLU A 411 5.85 -14.42 -14.30
CA GLU A 411 4.75 -15.07 -15.02
C GLU A 411 3.40 -14.44 -14.69
N VAL A 412 3.29 -13.83 -13.50
CA VAL A 412 2.05 -13.23 -12.98
C VAL A 412 2.33 -11.84 -12.38
N PRO A 413 1.40 -10.88 -12.49
CA PRO A 413 1.52 -9.59 -11.84
C PRO A 413 1.89 -9.73 -10.35
N THR A 414 3.09 -9.29 -9.98
CA THR A 414 3.63 -9.46 -8.64
C THR A 414 4.13 -8.15 -8.08
N THR A 415 3.79 -7.87 -6.82
CA THR A 415 4.38 -6.77 -6.05
C THR A 415 5.19 -7.34 -4.90
N PHE A 416 6.48 -7.02 -4.85
CA PHE A 416 7.31 -7.24 -3.67
C PHE A 416 7.25 -6.01 -2.77
N ALA A 417 7.16 -6.23 -1.46
CA ALA A 417 7.23 -5.18 -0.46
C ALA A 417 8.30 -5.56 0.56
N LEU A 418 9.43 -4.88 0.49
CA LEU A 418 10.56 -5.06 1.39
C LEU A 418 10.34 -4.23 2.65
N LEU A 419 9.77 -4.86 3.67
CA LEU A 419 9.52 -4.30 5.00
C LEU A 419 10.76 -4.45 5.89
N ALA A 420 11.92 -4.01 5.40
CA ALA A 420 13.15 -4.01 6.18
C ALA A 420 13.29 -2.69 6.98
N CYS A 421 13.75 -2.77 8.23
CA CYS A 421 14.33 -1.60 8.89
C CYS A 421 15.58 -1.17 8.14
N GLY A 422 15.90 0.12 8.10
CA GLY A 422 17.27 0.55 7.86
C GLY A 422 17.60 0.99 6.44
N SER A 423 18.89 1.23 6.23
CA SER A 423 19.46 2.05 5.17
C SER A 423 19.60 1.38 3.80
N VAL A 424 18.95 0.22 3.63
CA VAL A 424 18.89 -0.59 2.40
C VAL A 424 18.64 0.26 1.15
N VAL A 425 17.94 1.38 1.32
CA VAL A 425 17.67 2.34 0.26
C VAL A 425 18.10 3.78 0.57
N SER A 426 18.46 4.11 1.82
CA SER A 426 18.88 5.48 2.15
C SER A 426 20.38 5.73 1.93
N LYS A 427 21.21 4.67 1.84
CA LYS A 427 22.60 4.77 1.40
C LYS A 427 22.69 4.43 -0.07
N ALA A 428 23.59 5.12 -0.79
CA ALA A 428 23.71 5.00 -2.25
C ALA A 428 24.02 3.55 -2.69
N ALA A 429 25.04 2.91 -2.09
CA ALA A 429 25.47 1.57 -2.51
C ALA A 429 24.39 0.48 -2.30
N PRO A 430 23.73 0.35 -1.14
CA PRO A 430 22.62 -0.59 -0.97
C PRO A 430 21.43 -0.31 -1.90
N GLY A 431 21.14 0.97 -2.18
CA GLY A 431 20.14 1.35 -3.18
C GLY A 431 20.49 0.83 -4.58
N GLU A 432 21.75 0.99 -4.99
CA GLU A 432 22.29 0.46 -6.25
C GLU A 432 22.27 -1.08 -6.30
N ASP A 433 22.52 -1.75 -5.18
CA ASP A 433 22.42 -3.21 -5.07
C ASP A 433 20.97 -3.69 -5.24
N LEU A 434 20.00 -2.99 -4.64
CA LEU A 434 18.58 -3.31 -4.82
C LEU A 434 18.15 -3.12 -6.28
N VAL A 435 18.60 -2.03 -6.92
CA VAL A 435 18.37 -1.77 -8.35
C VAL A 435 19.00 -2.89 -9.20
N THR A 436 20.20 -3.33 -8.85
CA THR A 436 20.91 -4.41 -9.54
C THR A 436 20.15 -5.73 -9.42
N VAL A 437 19.65 -6.07 -8.23
CA VAL A 437 18.83 -7.26 -7.98
C VAL A 437 17.52 -7.20 -8.77
N CYS A 438 16.79 -6.09 -8.70
CA CYS A 438 15.56 -5.89 -9.47
C CYS A 438 15.80 -6.06 -10.96
N THR A 439 16.89 -5.48 -11.48
CA THR A 439 17.29 -5.57 -12.90
C THR A 439 17.71 -6.98 -13.31
N ARG A 440 18.54 -7.64 -12.49
CA ARG A 440 19.06 -8.98 -12.75
C ARG A 440 17.94 -10.02 -12.78
N TYR A 441 17.09 -10.02 -11.76
CA TYR A 441 16.00 -10.99 -11.64
C TYR A 441 14.73 -10.56 -12.37
N LYS A 442 14.70 -9.34 -12.91
CA LYS A 442 13.55 -8.72 -13.59
C LYS A 442 12.31 -8.72 -12.71
N LEU A 443 12.45 -8.18 -11.50
CA LEU A 443 11.33 -8.09 -10.56
C LEU A 443 10.32 -7.07 -11.10
N PRO A 444 9.01 -7.40 -11.22
CA PRO A 444 8.06 -6.51 -11.87
C PRO A 444 7.83 -5.20 -11.11
N ARG A 445 7.66 -5.30 -9.79
CA ARG A 445 7.41 -4.17 -8.90
C ARG A 445 7.97 -4.44 -7.51
N VAL A 446 8.75 -3.50 -6.98
CA VAL A 446 9.29 -3.54 -5.62
C VAL A 446 8.98 -2.24 -4.90
N LEU A 447 8.36 -2.36 -3.73
CA LEU A 447 8.17 -1.29 -2.76
C LEU A 447 9.21 -1.44 -1.64
N ALA A 448 9.91 -0.36 -1.33
CA ALA A 448 10.89 -0.29 -0.25
C ALA A 448 10.72 1.01 0.55
N PHE A 449 11.31 1.05 1.74
CA PHE A 449 11.14 2.12 2.71
C PHE A 449 12.49 2.55 3.27
N THR A 450 12.70 3.85 3.46
CA THR A 450 13.99 4.41 3.89
C THR A 450 14.12 4.66 5.40
N ALA A 451 13.08 4.36 6.19
CA ALA A 451 13.11 4.58 7.63
C ALA A 451 14.18 3.71 8.33
N PRO A 452 15.12 4.31 9.09
CA PRO A 452 16.15 3.54 9.81
C PRO A 452 15.59 2.47 10.73
N ALA A 453 14.49 2.78 11.42
CA ALA A 453 13.74 1.84 12.25
C ALA A 453 12.31 1.75 11.73
N LEU A 454 12.11 1.14 10.55
CA LEU A 454 10.78 0.99 9.97
C LEU A 454 9.87 0.23 10.94
N SER A 455 8.82 0.90 11.41
CA SER A 455 7.72 0.26 12.10
C SER A 455 6.74 -0.21 11.05
N SER A 456 6.73 -1.51 10.75
CA SER A 456 5.92 -2.07 9.66
C SER A 456 4.44 -1.68 9.77
N ILE A 457 3.90 -1.62 10.99
CA ILE A 457 2.53 -1.17 11.25
C ILE A 457 2.24 0.26 10.79
N SER A 458 3.24 1.16 10.76
CA SER A 458 3.06 2.52 10.23
C SER A 458 2.70 2.53 8.74
N ALA A 459 3.04 1.48 8.00
CA ALA A 459 2.69 1.30 6.59
C ALA A 459 1.30 0.66 6.39
N ALA A 460 0.60 0.23 7.45
CA ALA A 460 -0.68 -0.47 7.33
C ALA A 460 -1.74 0.34 6.57
N PRO A 461 -1.96 1.65 6.83
CA PRO A 461 -2.93 2.44 6.05
C PRO A 461 -2.59 2.47 4.56
N PHE A 462 -1.31 2.56 4.22
CA PHE A 462 -0.85 2.51 2.83
C PHE A 462 -1.18 1.16 2.20
N PHE A 463 -0.88 0.05 2.87
CA PHE A 463 -1.15 -1.29 2.32
C PHE A 463 -2.65 -1.60 2.22
N PHE A 464 -3.50 -1.13 3.13
CA PHE A 464 -4.96 -1.27 2.99
C PHE A 464 -5.46 -0.54 1.75
N GLY A 465 -5.04 0.71 1.56
CA GLY A 465 -5.35 1.45 0.33
C GLY A 465 -4.80 0.72 -0.90
N PHE A 466 -3.55 0.23 -0.83
CA PHE A 466 -2.88 -0.42 -1.95
C PHE A 466 -3.61 -1.70 -2.38
N VAL A 467 -3.90 -2.63 -1.46
CA VAL A 467 -4.56 -3.88 -1.81
C VAL A 467 -5.99 -3.66 -2.29
N ARG A 468 -6.71 -2.72 -1.66
CA ARG A 468 -8.04 -2.33 -2.14
C ARG A 468 -7.96 -1.77 -3.56
N ARG A 469 -7.12 -0.77 -3.80
CA ARG A 469 -7.11 -0.06 -5.09
C ARG A 469 -6.50 -0.91 -6.20
N VAL A 470 -5.41 -1.61 -5.92
CA VAL A 470 -4.66 -2.36 -6.95
C VAL A 470 -5.23 -3.76 -7.17
N PHE A 471 -5.46 -4.53 -6.10
CA PHE A 471 -5.89 -5.93 -6.26
C PHE A 471 -7.40 -6.07 -6.36
N ILE A 472 -8.18 -5.36 -5.54
CA ILE A 472 -9.64 -5.42 -5.63
C ILE A 472 -10.16 -4.52 -6.76
N GLU A 473 -9.70 -3.26 -6.82
CA GLU A 473 -10.26 -2.30 -7.79
C GLU A 473 -9.59 -2.32 -9.16
N GLY A 474 -8.52 -3.09 -9.33
CA GLY A 474 -7.79 -3.22 -10.60
C GLY A 474 -7.11 -1.92 -11.05
N ALA A 475 -6.84 -1.00 -10.12
CA ALA A 475 -6.19 0.27 -10.45
C ALA A 475 -4.72 0.04 -10.82
N THR A 476 -4.27 0.74 -11.86
CA THR A 476 -2.88 0.77 -12.27
C THR A 476 -2.07 1.60 -11.27
N VAL A 477 -0.93 1.07 -10.83
CA VAL A 477 0.02 1.83 -10.01
C VAL A 477 0.61 2.94 -10.87
N GLY A 478 0.46 4.17 -10.41
CA GLY A 478 0.93 5.38 -11.08
C GLY A 478 0.87 6.56 -10.13
N ASP A 479 1.37 7.72 -10.56
CA ASP A 479 1.59 8.86 -9.67
C ASP A 479 0.33 9.35 -8.97
N LEU A 480 -0.81 9.35 -9.66
CA LEU A 480 -2.09 9.74 -9.07
C LEU A 480 -2.48 8.77 -7.95
N LEU A 481 -2.46 7.46 -8.21
CA LEU A 481 -2.81 6.45 -7.21
C LEU A 481 -1.84 6.50 -6.03
N MET A 482 -0.52 6.55 -6.31
CA MET A 482 0.48 6.66 -5.26
C MET A 482 0.27 7.90 -4.39
N SER A 483 -0.08 9.05 -4.98
CA SER A 483 -0.40 10.25 -4.23
C SER A 483 -1.61 10.06 -3.30
N GLU A 484 -2.66 9.36 -3.75
CA GLU A 484 -3.86 9.07 -2.94
C GLU A 484 -3.53 8.11 -1.78
N LEU A 485 -2.80 7.03 -2.09
CA LEU A 485 -2.39 6.03 -1.09
C LEU A 485 -1.53 6.66 0.00
N LEU A 486 -0.54 7.46 -0.41
CA LEU A 486 0.39 8.12 0.51
C LEU A 486 -0.27 9.24 1.31
N ALA A 487 -1.25 9.95 0.74
CA ALA A 487 -2.04 10.94 1.48
C ALA A 487 -2.83 10.33 2.64
N SER A 488 -3.32 9.11 2.46
CA SER A 488 -3.99 8.35 3.52
C SER A 488 -3.03 7.79 4.58
N SER A 489 -1.71 7.92 4.38
CA SER A 489 -0.67 7.33 5.22
C SER A 489 0.24 8.38 5.87
N GLY A 490 -0.37 9.33 6.60
CA GLY A 490 0.35 10.39 7.32
C GLY A 490 1.47 9.87 8.27
N PRO A 491 1.24 8.83 9.09
CA PRO A 491 2.30 8.25 9.93
C PRO A 491 3.48 7.71 9.13
N LEU A 492 3.23 7.04 8.00
CA LEU A 492 4.27 6.54 7.12
C LEU A 492 5.08 7.70 6.53
N GLY A 493 4.43 8.73 5.99
CA GLY A 493 5.12 9.89 5.41
C GLY A 493 6.00 10.66 6.40
N ARG A 494 5.59 10.74 7.67
CA ARG A 494 6.41 11.33 8.73
C ARG A 494 7.63 10.48 9.10
N HIS A 495 7.56 9.17 8.84
CA HIS A 495 8.54 8.20 9.33
C HIS A 495 9.53 7.78 8.26
N SER A 496 9.06 7.59 7.03
CA SER A 496 9.78 6.98 5.92
C SER A 496 9.47 7.66 4.60
N ARG A 497 10.46 7.67 3.71
CA ARG A 497 10.21 7.81 2.27
C ARG A 497 9.78 6.45 1.71
N VAL A 498 9.06 6.46 0.60
CA VAL A 498 8.61 5.25 -0.09
C VAL A 498 9.29 5.19 -1.45
N ILE A 499 9.93 4.07 -1.76
CA ILE A 499 10.59 3.85 -3.04
C ILE A 499 9.82 2.80 -3.81
N LEU A 500 9.50 3.11 -5.05
CA LEU A 500 8.87 2.23 -6.01
C LEU A 500 9.84 1.98 -7.15
N LEU A 501 10.29 0.74 -7.28
CA LEU A 501 11.00 0.26 -8.46
C LEU A 501 9.99 -0.50 -9.32
N GLU A 502 9.80 -0.10 -10.56
CA GLU A 502 8.84 -0.73 -11.46
C GLU A 502 9.45 -0.99 -12.82
N GLU A 503 9.26 -2.20 -13.33
CA GLU A 503 9.63 -2.56 -14.70
C GLU A 503 8.85 -1.66 -15.65
N THR A 504 9.59 -0.80 -16.35
CA THR A 504 9.05 0.01 -17.43
C THR A 504 9.09 -0.86 -18.66
N THR A 505 7.97 -1.53 -18.93
CA THR A 505 7.70 -1.91 -20.31
C THR A 505 7.62 -0.59 -21.06
N GLN A 506 8.65 -0.28 -21.85
CA GLN A 506 8.47 0.71 -22.89
C GLN A 506 7.36 0.16 -23.76
N ASP A 507 6.14 0.61 -23.49
CA ASP A 507 5.10 0.66 -24.48
C ASP A 507 5.72 1.49 -25.60
N HIS A 508 6.40 0.82 -26.54
CA HIS A 508 6.30 1.21 -27.91
C HIS A 508 4.80 1.31 -28.10
N VAL A 509 4.30 2.54 -28.02
CA VAL A 509 2.97 2.94 -28.45
C VAL A 509 2.85 2.28 -29.81
N ILE A 510 2.23 1.10 -29.84
CA ILE A 510 1.92 0.43 -31.08
C ILE A 510 0.86 1.36 -31.63
N SER A 511 1.29 2.30 -32.47
CA SER A 511 0.43 3.07 -33.34
C SER A 511 -0.61 2.10 -33.85
N ARG A 512 -1.86 2.38 -33.52
CA ARG A 512 -3.02 1.48 -33.56
C ARG A 512 -3.34 0.90 -34.96
N GLY A 513 -2.44 1.07 -35.95
CA GLY A 513 -2.59 0.70 -37.35
C GLY A 513 -2.06 -0.69 -37.75
N ASP A 514 -1.22 -1.36 -36.95
CA ASP A 514 -0.56 -2.60 -37.42
C ASP A 514 -1.26 -3.91 -37.03
N ALA A 515 -2.39 -3.85 -36.32
CA ALA A 515 -3.12 -5.02 -35.82
C ALA A 515 -3.94 -5.81 -36.88
N MET A 516 -3.81 -5.49 -38.17
CA MET A 516 -4.59 -6.13 -39.24
C MET A 516 -3.92 -7.34 -39.91
N THR A 517 -2.65 -7.64 -39.62
CA THR A 517 -1.99 -8.82 -40.18
C THR A 517 -1.95 -9.93 -39.13
N GLY A 518 -2.81 -10.93 -39.27
CA GLY A 518 -3.11 -11.99 -38.30
C GLY A 518 -1.98 -12.98 -37.98
N ASP A 519 -0.77 -12.50 -37.75
CA ASP A 519 0.40 -13.31 -37.38
C ASP A 519 0.81 -13.04 -35.91
N LEU A 520 -0.11 -13.38 -34.99
CA LEU A 520 0.05 -13.26 -33.53
C LEU A 520 1.29 -14.02 -33.02
N ASP A 521 1.68 -15.11 -33.70
CA ASP A 521 2.85 -15.91 -33.35
C ASP A 521 4.17 -15.25 -33.76
N LYS A 522 4.22 -14.51 -34.88
CA LYS A 522 5.39 -13.65 -35.18
C LYS A 522 5.50 -12.47 -34.23
N ALA A 523 4.39 -11.84 -33.84
CA ALA A 523 4.41 -10.73 -32.87
C ALA A 523 4.94 -11.20 -31.50
N ARG A 524 4.55 -12.39 -31.04
CA ARG A 524 5.06 -12.99 -29.80
C ARG A 524 6.54 -13.34 -29.87
N ARG A 525 7.04 -13.86 -31.00
CA ARG A 525 8.47 -14.18 -31.19
C ARG A 525 9.35 -12.96 -31.44
N LYS A 526 8.81 -11.88 -32.02
CA LYS A 526 9.56 -10.63 -32.26
C LYS A 526 9.69 -9.78 -30.98
N ARG A 527 8.77 -9.94 -30.01
CA ARG A 527 8.84 -9.37 -28.66
C ARG A 527 9.97 -9.98 -27.80
N ALA A 528 10.57 -11.09 -28.24
CA ALA A 528 11.53 -11.85 -27.44
C ALA A 528 13.02 -11.45 -27.63
N TRP A 529 13.36 -10.60 -28.60
CA TRP A 529 14.76 -10.28 -28.90
C TRP A 529 15.02 -8.76 -28.78
N ALA A 530 15.58 -8.38 -27.63
CA ALA A 530 16.24 -7.10 -27.31
C ALA A 530 15.39 -5.89 -26.85
N GLU A 531 14.26 -6.10 -26.17
CA GLU A 531 13.72 -5.05 -25.30
C GLU A 531 14.63 -4.96 -24.05
N SER A 532 15.41 -3.88 -23.95
CA SER A 532 16.19 -3.57 -22.76
C SER A 532 15.23 -3.47 -21.58
N TYR A 533 15.32 -4.38 -20.62
CA TYR A 533 14.64 -4.23 -19.33
C TYR A 533 15.02 -2.85 -18.77
N LYS A 534 14.02 -2.00 -18.54
CA LYS A 534 14.20 -0.67 -17.96
C LYS A 534 13.49 -0.65 -16.63
N LEU A 535 14.18 -0.17 -15.61
CA LEU A 535 13.63 0.00 -14.28
C LEU A 535 13.41 1.50 -14.06
N THR A 536 12.19 1.90 -13.71
CA THR A 536 11.95 3.25 -13.22
C THR A 536 12.03 3.23 -11.71
N ILE A 537 12.80 4.15 -11.13
CA ILE A 537 12.94 4.33 -9.69
C ILE A 537 12.25 5.63 -9.31
N SER A 538 11.18 5.51 -8.51
CA SER A 538 10.41 6.64 -8.01
C SER A 538 10.53 6.71 -6.49
N GLU A 539 11.07 7.81 -5.98
CA GLU A 539 11.12 8.11 -4.56
C GLU A 539 10.00 9.09 -4.21
N TYR A 540 9.17 8.73 -3.24
CA TYR A 540 8.07 9.53 -2.73
C TYR A 540 8.44 10.07 -1.35
N ILE A 541 8.49 11.40 -1.25
CA ILE A 541 8.96 12.15 -0.10
C ILE A 541 7.80 12.98 0.44
N TRP A 542 7.50 12.83 1.73
CA TRP A 542 6.52 13.68 2.39
C TRP A 542 7.16 15.02 2.76
N ASP A 543 6.58 16.10 2.27
CA ASP A 543 6.96 17.47 2.57
C ASP A 543 5.96 18.09 3.55
N HIS A 544 6.46 18.60 4.66
CA HIS A 544 5.67 19.43 5.55
C HIS A 544 6.51 20.60 6.09
N PRO A 545 6.13 21.86 5.81
CA PRO A 545 6.92 23.05 6.14
C PRO A 545 7.23 23.26 7.62
N ARG A 546 6.67 22.47 8.54
CA ARG A 546 6.96 22.57 9.99
C ARG A 546 7.44 21.29 10.65
N ILE A 547 7.27 20.14 9.99
CA ILE A 547 7.46 18.83 10.62
C ILE A 547 8.59 18.08 9.91
N SER A 548 8.55 18.09 8.58
CA SER A 548 9.48 17.32 7.75
C SER A 548 9.67 17.99 6.38
N PRO A 549 10.32 19.15 6.30
CA PRO A 549 10.57 19.86 5.04
C PRO A 549 11.35 18.96 4.09
N TYR A 550 10.75 18.60 2.96
CA TYR A 550 11.29 17.68 1.97
C TYR A 550 11.82 16.37 2.57
N GLY A 551 11.09 15.81 3.54
CA GLY A 551 11.48 14.55 4.21
C GLY A 551 12.63 14.67 5.21
N ASN A 552 13.15 15.88 5.46
CA ASN A 552 14.21 16.10 6.44
C ASN A 552 13.60 16.30 7.82
N ARG A 553 14.12 15.62 8.85
CA ARG A 553 13.61 15.79 10.21
C ARG A 553 14.01 17.15 10.78
N VAL A 554 13.02 17.96 11.16
CA VAL A 554 13.27 19.13 12.02
C VAL A 554 13.41 18.62 13.46
N PRO A 555 14.55 18.80 14.13
CA PRO A 555 14.70 18.36 15.50
C PRO A 555 13.71 19.12 16.39
N MET A 556 13.19 18.48 17.45
CA MET A 556 12.34 19.17 18.42
C MET A 556 13.13 20.18 19.28
N GLN A 557 14.46 20.03 19.31
CA GLN A 557 15.40 20.79 20.12
C GLN A 557 16.39 21.53 19.20
N CYS A 558 16.65 22.80 19.49
CA CYS A 558 17.72 23.54 18.82
C CYS A 558 19.08 22.91 19.15
N ASP A 559 19.85 22.50 18.13
CA ASP A 559 21.19 21.91 18.31
C ASP A 559 22.21 22.88 18.94
N THR A 560 21.96 24.18 18.82
CA THR A 560 22.87 25.25 19.23
C THR A 560 22.63 25.65 20.69
N CYS A 561 21.38 25.89 21.07
CA CYS A 561 21.04 26.35 22.43
C CYS A 561 20.24 25.34 23.27
N LEU A 562 19.94 24.16 22.72
CA LEU A 562 19.28 23.05 23.40
C LEU A 562 17.85 23.34 23.91
N HIS A 563 17.20 24.42 23.46
CA HIS A 563 15.82 24.72 23.83
C HIS A 563 14.82 23.98 22.93
N LEU A 564 13.82 23.36 23.57
CA LEU A 564 12.72 22.65 22.91
C LEU A 564 11.68 23.62 22.32
N GLY A 565 11.08 23.25 21.19
CA GLY A 565 9.93 23.96 20.63
C GLY A 565 10.23 25.41 20.20
N THR A 566 11.49 25.71 19.89
CA THR A 566 11.94 27.08 19.59
C THR A 566 11.98 27.42 18.11
N PHE A 567 11.68 26.51 17.20
CA PHE A 567 11.76 26.76 15.76
C PHE A 567 10.58 27.60 15.26
N VAL A 568 10.89 28.65 14.50
CA VAL A 568 9.92 29.49 13.79
C VAL A 568 10.21 29.39 12.30
N PHE A 569 9.16 29.08 11.54
CA PHE A 569 9.19 29.15 10.09
C PHE A 569 9.15 30.62 9.63
N PHE A 570 9.98 30.99 8.66
CA PHE A 570 9.99 32.34 8.09
C PHE A 570 10.41 32.34 6.62
N ASP A 571 9.97 33.33 5.86
CA ASP A 571 10.39 33.52 4.48
C ASP A 571 11.69 34.33 4.41
N ARG A 572 12.75 33.74 3.85
CA ARG A 572 14.03 34.42 3.69
C ARG A 572 14.05 35.18 2.35
N LYS A 573 14.25 36.49 2.40
CA LYS A 573 14.40 37.29 1.17
C LYS A 573 15.62 36.82 0.39
N GLY A 574 15.43 36.52 -0.89
CA GLY A 574 16.50 36.09 -1.80
C GLY A 574 16.76 34.58 -1.86
N THR A 575 16.00 33.75 -1.13
CA THR A 575 15.96 32.30 -1.37
C THR A 575 14.84 31.96 -2.35
N SER A 576 14.88 30.75 -2.92
CA SER A 576 13.77 30.23 -3.71
C SER A 576 12.48 30.26 -2.87
N PRO A 577 11.30 30.60 -3.44
CA PRO A 577 10.02 30.53 -2.73
C PRO A 577 9.69 29.13 -2.16
N GLN A 578 10.38 28.10 -2.64
CA GLN A 578 10.21 26.72 -2.20
C GLN A 578 11.18 26.35 -1.06
N THR A 579 12.16 27.18 -0.69
CA THR A 579 13.09 26.84 0.39
C THR A 579 12.41 27.01 1.75
N HIS A 580 12.31 25.93 2.53
CA HIS A 580 11.77 25.97 3.89
C HIS A 580 12.85 26.48 4.86
N CYS A 581 12.65 27.66 5.46
CA CYS A 581 13.61 28.26 6.39
C CYS A 581 13.08 28.30 7.83
N TYR A 582 13.98 28.03 8.79
CA TYR A 582 13.68 27.98 10.22
C TYR A 582 14.67 28.80 11.01
N ARG A 583 14.21 29.45 12.07
CA ARG A 583 15.06 30.15 13.04
C ARG A 583 14.72 29.74 14.47
N CYS A 584 15.72 29.58 15.32
CA CYS A 584 15.51 29.40 16.76
C CYS A 584 15.11 30.75 17.40
N LYS A 585 13.97 30.79 18.11
CA LYS A 585 13.51 31.97 18.87
C LYS A 585 14.52 32.46 19.91
N HIS A 586 15.33 31.57 20.47
CA HIS A 586 16.22 31.89 21.59
C HIS A 586 17.62 32.33 21.13
N CYS A 587 18.27 31.58 20.24
CA CYS A 587 19.66 31.87 19.83
C CYS A 587 19.78 32.41 18.40
N HIS A 588 18.67 32.49 17.66
CA HIS A 588 18.62 32.96 16.28
C HIS A 588 19.44 32.14 15.27
N ALA A 589 19.93 30.95 15.63
CA ALA A 589 20.46 30.00 14.65
C ALA A 589 19.40 29.71 13.58
N GLU A 590 19.84 29.54 12.33
CA GLU A 590 18.99 29.36 11.16
C GLU A 590 19.32 28.06 10.43
N TRP A 591 18.28 27.42 9.89
CA TRP A 591 18.38 26.24 9.03
C TRP A 591 17.53 26.47 7.78
N SER A 592 17.93 25.91 6.66
CA SER A 592 17.18 25.95 5.41
C SER A 592 17.19 24.59 4.75
N PHE A 593 16.06 24.19 4.18
CA PHE A 593 15.90 22.95 3.45
C PHE A 593 15.41 23.29 2.04
N GLU A 594 16.19 22.92 1.05
CA GLU A 594 15.85 23.13 -0.36
C GLU A 594 15.03 21.96 -0.89
N PRO A 595 14.14 22.21 -1.87
CA PRO A 595 13.47 21.14 -2.58
C PRO A 595 14.50 20.23 -3.27
N PRO A 596 14.22 18.93 -3.42
CA PRO A 596 15.05 18.06 -4.24
C PRO A 596 15.07 18.57 -5.68
N GLN A 597 16.25 18.53 -6.33
CA GLN A 597 16.50 19.18 -7.63
C GLN A 597 15.53 18.73 -8.75
N ASP A 598 15.08 17.48 -8.71
CA ASP A 598 14.14 16.88 -9.67
C ASP A 598 12.78 16.54 -9.03
N GLY A 599 12.45 17.22 -7.93
CA GLY A 599 11.21 17.02 -7.18
C GLY A 599 9.99 17.55 -7.92
N ARG A 600 9.05 16.66 -8.24
CA ARG A 600 7.71 17.03 -8.70
C ARG A 600 6.70 16.90 -7.56
N LEU A 601 6.06 18.01 -7.20
CA LEU A 601 4.91 18.01 -6.31
C LEU A 601 3.77 17.20 -6.92
N LEU A 602 3.28 16.19 -6.20
CA LEU A 602 2.16 15.36 -6.66
C LEU A 602 0.82 15.97 -6.30
N LYS A 603 0.61 16.25 -5.01
CA LYS A 603 -0.62 16.80 -4.47
C LYS A 603 -0.37 17.40 -3.08
N GLU A 604 -0.97 18.56 -2.85
CA GLU A 604 -1.03 19.19 -1.53
C GLU A 604 -2.26 18.72 -0.77
N PHE A 605 -2.08 18.54 0.54
CA PHE A 605 -3.12 18.18 1.48
C PHE A 605 -3.02 19.09 2.70
N ASN A 606 -4.11 19.16 3.47
CA ASN A 606 -4.15 19.96 4.71
C ASN A 606 -3.03 19.58 5.70
N GLN A 607 -2.49 18.37 5.60
CA GLN A 607 -1.45 17.85 6.48
C GLN A 607 -0.06 17.81 5.84
N GLY A 608 0.18 18.46 4.69
CA GLY A 608 1.45 18.43 3.97
C GLY A 608 1.28 17.97 2.53
N ALA A 609 2.38 17.77 1.82
CA ALA A 609 2.38 17.38 0.42
C ALA A 609 3.29 16.18 0.16
N TRP A 610 3.10 15.53 -0.98
CA TRP A 610 4.00 14.48 -1.44
C TRP A 610 4.76 14.95 -2.67
N VAL A 611 6.08 14.80 -2.64
CA VAL A 611 7.02 15.11 -3.73
C VAL A 611 7.54 13.81 -4.29
N LYS A 612 7.51 13.65 -5.61
CA LYS A 612 8.11 12.53 -6.32
C LYS A 612 9.45 12.97 -6.91
N VAL A 613 10.49 12.18 -6.69
CA VAL A 613 11.78 12.29 -7.37
C VAL A 613 11.94 11.05 -8.25
N ILE A 614 12.24 11.25 -9.54
CA ILE A 614 12.53 10.16 -10.46
C ILE A 614 14.05 10.06 -10.58
N GLN A 615 14.60 8.91 -10.21
CA GLN A 615 16.02 8.62 -10.45
C GLN A 615 16.12 7.93 -11.82
N GLN A 616 16.92 8.49 -12.71
CA GLN A 616 17.17 7.96 -14.06
C GLN A 616 18.28 6.94 -14.09
#